data_AF-A0A535CMY0-F1
#
_entry.id   AF-A0A535CMY0-F1
#
_cell.length_a   1.000
_cell.length_b   1.000
_cell.length_c   1.000
_cell.angle_alpha   90.00
_cell.angle_beta   90.00
_cell.angle_gamma   90.00
#
_symmetry.space_group_name_H-M   'P 1'
#
loop_
_entity.id
_entity.type
_entity.pdbx_description
1 polymer ?
#
loop_
_entity_poly.entity_id
_entity_poly.type
_entity_poly.pdbx_seq_one_letter_code
_entity_poly.pdbx_strand_id
1 'polypeptide(L)'
;MIYAEAERMERLVNNLLDMTRLESGGLRLKKEWQPLQEVIGSALHHLDRRLAGRQVKTDVPPGLPLVLIDGSGIEQVLANLIDNAVEYTP
;
A
#
# COMPACT_ATOMS: atom_id res chain seq x y z
N MET A 1 -7.26 13.13 19.31
CA MET A 1 -8.33 13.74 18.49
C MET A 1 -7.77 14.58 17.35
N ILE A 2 -6.94 15.61 17.59
CA ILE A 2 -6.39 16.45 16.50
C ILE A 2 -5.50 15.65 15.53
N TYR A 3 -4.70 14.72 16.05
CA TYR A 3 -3.78 13.91 15.24
C TYR A 3 -4.49 12.95 14.27
N ALA A 4 -5.53 12.26 14.75
CA ALA A 4 -6.34 11.35 13.94
C ALA A 4 -7.11 12.10 12.83
N GLU A 5 -7.59 13.31 13.12
CA GLU A 5 -8.26 14.14 12.11
C GLU A 5 -7.28 14.67 11.07
N ALA A 6 -6.04 15.00 11.48
CA ALA A 6 -4.97 15.39 10.56
C ALA A 6 -4.58 14.24 9.61
N GLU A 7 -4.39 13.02 10.13
CA GLU A 7 -4.13 11.83 9.29
C GLU A 7 -5.30 11.54 8.34
N ARG A 8 -6.54 11.75 8.79
CA ARG A 8 -7.73 11.62 7.94
C ARG A 8 -7.75 12.66 6.82
N MET A 9 -7.46 13.92 7.12
CA MET A 9 -7.37 14.97 6.10
C MET A 9 -6.24 14.70 5.10
N GLU A 10 -5.08 14.25 5.58
CA GLU A 10 -3.95 13.87 4.74
C GLU A 10 -4.32 12.74 3.77
N ARG A 11 -5.00 11.69 4.26
CA ARG A 11 -5.52 10.60 3.42
C ARG A 11 -6.51 11.10 2.36
N LEU A 12 -7.43 11.99 2.73
CA LEU A 12 -8.41 12.55 1.78
C LEU A 12 -7.74 13.40 0.69
N VAL A 13 -6.77 14.22 1.07
CA VAL A 13 -6.00 15.05 0.11
C VAL A 13 -5.18 14.17 -0.82
N ASN A 14 -4.48 13.16 -0.30
CA ASN A 14 -3.70 12.23 -1.11
C ASN A 14 -4.58 11.46 -2.10
N ASN A 15 -5.72 10.92 -1.64
CA ASN A 15 -6.67 10.23 -2.51
C ASN A 15 -7.20 11.13 -3.65
N LEU A 16 -7.49 12.41 -3.35
CA LEU A 16 -7.94 13.36 -4.37
C LEU A 16 -6.83 13.69 -5.37
N LEU A 17 -5.59 13.87 -4.91
CA LEU A 17 -4.43 14.11 -5.77
C LEU A 17 -4.12 12.90 -6.66
N ASP A 18 -4.27 11.68 -6.15
CA ASP A 18 -4.06 10.47 -6.92
C ASP A 18 -5.15 10.29 -7.98
N MET A 19 -6.42 10.57 -7.63
CA MET A 19 -7.55 10.51 -8.55
C MET A 19 -7.41 11.52 -9.69
N THR A 20 -7.01 12.76 -9.38
CA THR A 20 -6.76 13.79 -10.40
C THR A 20 -5.58 13.45 -11.32
N ARG A 21 -4.53 12.79 -10.83
CA ARG A 21 -3.41 12.29 -11.66
C ARG A 21 -3.82 11.12 -12.56
N LEU A 22 -4.70 10.25 -12.06
CA LEU A 22 -5.30 9.16 -12.83
C LEU A 22 -6.17 9.69 -13.97
N GLU A 23 -7.09 10.61 -13.67
CA GLU A 23 -8.04 11.17 -14.64
C GLU A 23 -7.37 12.05 -15.72
N SER A 24 -6.30 12.75 -15.36
CA SER A 24 -5.51 13.56 -16.31
C SER A 24 -4.61 12.72 -17.23
N GLY A 25 -4.56 11.40 -17.07
CA GLY A 25 -3.65 10.51 -17.81
C GLY A 25 -2.18 10.71 -17.45
N GLY A 26 -1.89 11.48 -16.39
CA GLY A 26 -0.54 11.80 -15.94
C GLY A 26 0.15 10.69 -15.15
N LEU A 27 -0.59 9.65 -14.75
CA LEU A 27 -0.04 8.51 -14.03
C LEU A 27 0.89 7.69 -14.94
N ARG A 28 2.20 7.88 -14.77
CA ARG A 28 3.23 7.07 -15.43
C ARG A 28 3.72 5.98 -14.48
N LEU A 29 3.24 4.76 -14.69
CA LEU A 29 3.72 3.60 -13.97
C LEU A 29 5.17 3.30 -14.36
N LYS A 30 6.05 3.21 -13.36
CA LYS A 30 7.45 2.77 -13.56
C LYS A 30 7.51 1.26 -13.40
N LYS A 31 7.17 0.55 -14.47
CA LYS A 31 7.13 -0.91 -14.45
C LYS A 31 8.52 -1.51 -14.55
N GLU A 32 8.85 -2.38 -13.60
CA GLU A 32 10.09 -3.13 -13.54
C GLU A 32 9.81 -4.58 -13.17
N TRP A 33 10.73 -5.48 -13.51
CA TRP A 33 10.63 -6.88 -13.09
C TRP A 33 10.99 -6.97 -11.61
N GLN A 34 10.00 -7.29 -10.79
CA GLN A 34 10.15 -7.28 -9.34
C GLN A 34 9.69 -8.61 -8.72
N PRO A 35 10.38 -9.08 -7.67
CA PRO A 35 9.93 -10.21 -6.88
C PRO A 35 8.75 -9.77 -6.00
N LEU A 36 7.62 -10.44 -6.15
CA LEU A 36 6.39 -10.09 -5.43
C LEU A 36 6.57 -10.13 -3.90
N GLN A 37 7.42 -11.04 -3.41
CA GLN A 37 7.73 -11.19 -1.99
C GLN A 37 8.37 -9.93 -1.40
N GLU A 38 9.24 -9.24 -2.14
CA GLU A 38 9.88 -8.01 -1.66
C GLU A 38 8.88 -6.86 -1.59
N VAL A 39 7.98 -6.75 -2.57
CA VAL A 39 6.93 -5.72 -2.58
C VAL A 39 5.97 -5.91 -1.40
N ILE A 40 5.56 -7.14 -1.12
CA ILE A 40 4.74 -7.47 0.05
C ILE A 40 5.49 -7.17 1.35
N GLY A 41 6.77 -7.56 1.43
CA GLY A 41 7.62 -7.30 2.59
C GLY A 41 7.79 -5.80 2.88
N SER A 42 8.00 -4.99 1.84
CA SER A 42 8.10 -3.53 1.93
C SER A 42 6.82 -2.91 2.49
N ALA A 43 5.66 -3.32 1.94
CA ALA A 43 4.36 -2.84 2.40
C ALA A 43 4.11 -3.16 3.89
N LEU A 44 4.44 -4.38 4.32
CA LEU A 44 4.29 -4.78 5.72
C LEU A 44 5.24 -4.04 6.64
N HIS A 45 6.49 -3.81 6.20
CA HIS A 45 7.46 -3.04 6.97
C HIS A 45 7.02 -1.59 7.16
N HIS A 46 6.44 -0.97 6.14
CA HIS A 46 5.87 0.37 6.22
C HIS A 46 4.77 0.46 7.29
N LEU A 47 3.94 -0.58 7.38
CA LEU A 47 2.80 -0.64 8.29
C LEU A 47 3.11 -1.16 9.69
N ASP A 48 4.36 -1.52 10.00
CA ASP A 48 4.74 -2.19 11.26
C ASP A 48 4.22 -1.47 12.52
N ARG A 49 4.38 -0.14 12.57
CA ARG A 49 3.87 0.68 13.68
C ARG A 49 2.35 0.67 13.77
N ARG A 50 1.67 0.68 12.62
CA ARG A 50 0.21 0.79 12.52
C ARG A 50 -0.49 -0.55 12.79
N LEU A 51 0.19 -1.65 12.50
CA LEU A 51 -0.24 -3.00 12.88
C LEU A 51 -0.23 -3.20 14.39
N ALA A 52 0.56 -2.43 15.16
CA ALA A 52 0.55 -2.42 16.64
C ALA A 52 0.63 -3.83 17.27
N GLY A 53 1.41 -4.73 16.66
CA GLY A 53 1.57 -6.12 17.11
C GLY A 53 0.50 -7.11 16.61
N ARG A 54 -0.45 -6.68 15.76
CA ARG A 54 -1.36 -7.59 15.06
C ARG A 54 -0.55 -8.54 14.16
N GLN A 55 -0.86 -9.83 14.24
CA GLN A 55 -0.21 -10.81 13.38
C GLN A 55 -0.77 -10.72 11.97
N VAL A 56 0.13 -10.47 11.01
CA VAL A 56 -0.17 -10.61 9.58
C VAL A 56 0.43 -11.91 9.08
N LYS A 57 -0.42 -12.80 8.57
CA LYS A 57 0.02 -14.04 7.93
C LYS A 57 0.07 -13.82 6.42
N THR A 58 1.25 -13.99 5.85
CA THR A 58 1.44 -14.05 4.39
C THR A 58 1.38 -15.50 3.93
N ASP A 59 0.65 -15.74 2.84
CA ASP A 59 0.64 -17.02 2.13
C ASP A 59 1.04 -16.75 0.68
N VAL A 60 2.35 -16.80 0.44
CA VAL A 60 2.94 -16.52 -0.87
C VAL A 60 3.72 -17.75 -1.30
N PRO A 61 3.35 -18.40 -2.41
CA PRO A 61 4.07 -19.56 -2.91
C PRO A 61 5.57 -19.26 -3.11
N PRO A 62 6.46 -20.18 -2.76
CA PRO A 62 7.87 -20.06 -3.11
C PRO A 62 8.06 -20.21 -4.62
N GLY A 63 9.09 -19.55 -5.17
CA GLY A 63 9.47 -19.70 -6.58
C GLY A 63 8.54 -18.99 -7.57
N LEU A 64 7.75 -18.02 -7.14
CA LEU A 64 7.01 -17.16 -8.07
C LEU A 64 8.00 -16.44 -9.01
N PRO A 65 7.66 -16.30 -10.30
CA PRO A 65 8.46 -15.52 -11.23
C PRO A 65 8.45 -14.04 -10.84
N LEU A 66 9.42 -13.29 -11.36
CA LEU A 66 9.36 -11.83 -11.33
C LEU A 66 8.10 -11.36 -12.07
N VAL A 67 7.48 -10.31 -11.55
CA VAL A 67 6.29 -9.69 -12.15
C VAL A 67 6.64 -8.30 -12.65
N LEU A 68 6.11 -7.92 -13.82
CA LEU A 68 6.35 -6.60 -14.42
C LEU A 68 5.33 -5.59 -13.87
N ILE A 69 5.68 -4.91 -12.78
CA ILE A 69 4.80 -4.02 -12.02
C ILE A 69 5.50 -2.73 -11.61
N ASP A 70 4.72 -1.71 -11.25
CA ASP A 70 5.23 -0.58 -10.49
C ASP A 70 5.18 -0.93 -9.00
N GLY A 71 6.33 -1.27 -8.43
CA GLY A 71 6.43 -1.72 -7.04
C GLY A 71 5.91 -0.70 -6.04
N SER A 72 6.22 0.58 -6.24
CA SER A 72 5.77 1.65 -5.35
C SER A 72 4.25 1.80 -5.38
N GLY A 73 3.65 1.69 -6.56
CA GLY A 73 2.19 1.71 -6.71
C GLY A 73 1.53 0.50 -6.05
N ILE A 74 2.09 -0.70 -6.22
CA ILE A 74 1.54 -1.91 -5.59
C ILE A 74 1.74 -1.89 -4.06
N GLU A 75 2.88 -1.41 -3.57
CA GLU A 75 3.11 -1.18 -2.14
C GLU A 75 2.02 -0.28 -1.55
N GLN A 76 1.72 0.84 -2.20
CA GLN A 76 0.65 1.76 -1.77
C GLN A 76 -0.73 1.07 -1.77
N VAL A 77 -1.04 0.27 -2.80
CA VAL A 77 -2.29 -0.49 -2.85
C VAL A 77 -2.38 -1.46 -1.68
N LEU A 78 -1.34 -2.23 -1.42
CA LEU A 78 -1.29 -3.17 -0.29
C LEU A 78 -1.42 -2.43 1.04
N ALA A 79 -0.70 -1.32 1.20
CA ALA A 79 -0.76 -0.50 2.40
C ALA A 79 -2.19 -0.03 2.67
N ASN A 80 -2.87 0.53 1.66
CA ASN A 80 -4.25 0.99 1.76
C ASN A 80 -5.22 -0.14 2.13
N LEU A 81 -5.06 -1.34 1.56
CA LEU A 81 -5.92 -2.49 1.84
C LEU A 81 -5.73 -3.02 3.26
N ILE A 82 -4.48 -3.15 3.71
CA ILE A 82 -4.15 -3.63 5.06
C ILE A 82 -4.58 -2.60 6.10
N ASP A 83 -4.37 -1.32 5.82
CA ASP A 83 -4.83 -0.20 6.64
C ASP A 83 -6.33 -0.22 6.84
N ASN A 84 -7.10 -0.44 5.77
CA ASN A 84 -8.54 -0.64 5.86
C ASN A 84 -8.88 -1.89 6.67
N ALA A 85 -8.14 -2.99 6.48
CA ALA A 85 -8.38 -4.21 7.26
C ALA A 85 -8.16 -3.98 8.77
N VAL A 86 -7.13 -3.24 9.18
CA VAL A 86 -6.86 -2.89 10.58
C VAL A 86 -7.93 -1.95 11.15
N GLU A 87 -8.41 -0.99 10.36
CA GLU A 87 -9.40 -0.01 10.80
C GLU A 87 -10.81 -0.61 10.92
N TYR A 88 -11.17 -1.58 10.06
CA TYR A 88 -12.52 -2.14 9.97
C TYR A 88 -12.66 -3.60 10.45
N THR A 89 -11.57 -4.31 10.74
CA THR A 89 -11.58 -5.66 11.33
C THR A 89 -11.06 -5.58 12.77
N PRO A 90 -11.91 -5.75 13.79
CA PRO A 90 -11.54 -5.58 15.20
C PRO A 90 -10.46 -6.58 15.66
#